data_AF-A0A6I1GEJ5-F1
#
_entry.id   AF-A0A6I1GEJ5-F1
#
_cell.length_a   1.000
_cell.length_b   1.000
_cell.length_c   1.000
_cell.angle_alpha   90.00
_cell.angle_beta   90.00
_cell.angle_gamma   90.00
#
_symmetry.space_group_name_H-M   'P 1'
#
loop_
_entity.id
_entity.type
_entity.pdbx_description
1 polymer ?
#
loop_
_entity_poly.entity_id
_entity_poly.type
_entity_poly.pdbx_seq_one_letter_code
_entity_poly.pdbx_strand_id
1 'polypeptide(L)'
;MASEDAAYHVEVQIRTLLQHCWATAVEAAGEIYGTEYKSPTVRAMAEGTDEERLTFFRIVSSLFALEEHSPQIPGYEGDRSTLASRLRDLACTDSLLDDLRAAIDSIFVVDGSRSGEELFLMKLSREDQYLDIESFSVERLDEALRRYDAVERHAERTSVGDDSAEDFVYDNAVLVFASDQVKLSVAYPNYSTNVRFFLDKVTAYLK
;
A
#
# COMPACT_ATOMS: atom_id res chain seq x y z
N MET A 1 9.55 27.49 -34.28
CA MET A 1 9.65 26.13 -33.72
C MET A 1 8.31 25.82 -33.12
N ALA A 2 7.56 24.89 -33.72
CA ALA A 2 6.29 24.44 -33.16
C ALA A 2 6.59 23.71 -31.85
N SER A 3 5.87 24.04 -30.77
CA SER A 3 5.85 23.20 -29.58
C SER A 3 5.20 21.88 -29.97
N GLU A 4 5.92 20.77 -29.85
CA GLU A 4 5.29 19.46 -29.89
C GLU A 4 4.26 19.40 -28.76
N ASP A 5 2.98 19.21 -29.11
CA ASP A 5 1.95 18.85 -28.15
C ASP A 5 2.34 17.49 -27.55
N ALA A 6 2.97 17.51 -26.38
CA ALA A 6 3.30 16.30 -25.65
C ALA A 6 2.00 15.64 -25.19
N ALA A 7 1.68 14.49 -25.79
CA ALA A 7 0.59 13.65 -25.33
C ALA A 7 1.06 12.85 -24.11
N TYR A 8 0.48 13.14 -22.94
CA TYR A 8 0.75 12.40 -21.71
C TYR A 8 -0.29 11.29 -21.54
N HIS A 9 0.18 10.11 -21.14
CA HIS A 9 -0.69 9.05 -20.65
C HIS A 9 -0.87 9.21 -19.14
N VAL A 10 -2.12 9.31 -18.68
CA VAL A 10 -2.45 9.42 -17.25
C VAL A 10 -3.28 8.20 -16.87
N GLU A 11 -2.79 7.43 -15.90
CA GLU A 11 -3.59 6.38 -15.26
C GLU A 11 -4.33 6.97 -14.04
N VAL A 12 -5.65 6.79 -14.00
CA VAL A 12 -6.48 7.24 -12.87
C VAL A 12 -7.13 6.01 -12.25
N GLN A 13 -6.82 5.75 -10.99
CA GLN A 13 -7.45 4.68 -10.20
C GLN A 13 -8.41 5.28 -9.18
N ILE A 14 -9.68 4.88 -9.25
CA ILE A 14 -10.71 5.26 -8.28
C ILE A 14 -11.01 4.03 -7.42
N ARG A 15 -10.85 4.16 -6.11
CA ARG A 15 -11.04 3.07 -5.15
C ARG A 15 -11.83 3.56 -3.95
N THR A 16 -12.65 2.68 -3.37
CA THR A 16 -13.17 2.91 -2.01
C THR A 16 -12.05 2.78 -0.98
N LEU A 17 -12.30 3.23 0.25
CA LEU A 17 -11.34 3.08 1.34
C LEU A 17 -10.99 1.60 1.58
N LEU A 18 -11.99 0.72 1.64
CA LEU A 18 -11.76 -0.71 1.88
C LEU A 18 -11.02 -1.39 0.71
N GLN A 19 -11.30 -0.99 -0.54
CA GLN A 19 -10.54 -1.47 -1.70
C GLN A 19 -9.06 -1.04 -1.64
N HIS A 20 -8.80 0.19 -1.22
CA HIS A 20 -7.44 0.68 -1.07
C HIS A 20 -6.69 -0.07 0.04
N CYS A 21 -7.26 -0.17 1.25
CA CYS A 21 -6.66 -0.91 2.35
C CYS A 21 -6.44 -2.39 2.02
N TRP A 22 -7.40 -3.04 1.34
CA TRP A 22 -7.24 -4.42 0.85
C TRP A 22 -6.07 -4.54 -0.12
N ALA A 23 -5.97 -3.62 -1.09
CA ALA A 23 -4.91 -3.68 -2.10
C ALA A 23 -3.52 -3.49 -1.50
N THR A 24 -3.38 -2.64 -0.49
CA THR A 24 -2.12 -2.44 0.25
C THR A 24 -1.79 -3.65 1.12
N ALA A 25 -2.77 -4.29 1.77
CA ALA A 25 -2.53 -5.51 2.53
C ALA A 25 -2.07 -6.69 1.64
N VAL A 26 -2.59 -6.78 0.42
CA VAL A 26 -2.14 -7.78 -0.58
C VAL A 26 -0.71 -7.50 -1.04
N GLU A 27 -0.35 -6.23 -1.26
CA GLU A 27 1.05 -5.84 -1.54
C GLU A 27 1.95 -6.24 -0.38
N ALA A 28 1.55 -5.92 0.85
CA ALA A 28 2.32 -6.21 2.04
C ALA A 28 2.58 -7.70 2.23
N ALA A 29 1.54 -8.52 2.10
CA ALA A 29 1.70 -9.97 2.11
C ALA A 29 2.63 -10.45 0.98
N GLY A 30 2.54 -9.83 -0.20
CA GLY A 30 3.40 -10.18 -1.32
C GLY A 30 4.87 -9.89 -1.07
N GLU A 31 5.18 -8.79 -0.39
CA GLU A 31 6.55 -8.46 0.04
C GLU A 31 7.05 -9.43 1.12
N ILE A 32 6.24 -9.69 2.15
CA ILE A 32 6.59 -10.60 3.26
C ILE A 32 6.91 -12.00 2.75
N TYR A 33 6.12 -12.51 1.79
CA TYR A 33 6.24 -13.90 1.31
C TYR A 33 6.95 -14.02 -0.04
N GLY A 34 7.50 -12.93 -0.58
CA GLY A 34 8.17 -12.91 -1.88
C GLY A 34 7.29 -13.40 -3.04
N THR A 35 5.98 -13.10 -2.99
CA THR A 35 4.98 -13.61 -3.93
C THR A 35 4.10 -12.50 -4.50
N GLU A 36 4.03 -12.37 -5.83
CA GLU A 36 3.24 -11.31 -6.47
C GLU A 36 1.74 -11.68 -6.54
N TYR A 37 1.03 -11.65 -5.40
CA TYR A 37 -0.37 -12.08 -5.30
C TYR A 37 -1.36 -11.30 -6.19
N LYS A 38 -0.98 -10.13 -6.72
CA LYS A 38 -1.80 -9.38 -7.68
C LYS A 38 -1.69 -9.91 -9.11
N SER A 39 -0.62 -10.64 -9.42
CA SER A 39 -0.38 -11.20 -10.76
C SER A 39 -1.41 -12.29 -11.09
N PRO A 40 -2.13 -12.16 -12.21
CA PRO A 40 -3.06 -13.21 -12.65
C PRO A 40 -2.37 -14.56 -12.84
N THR A 41 -1.11 -14.56 -13.29
CA THR A 41 -0.30 -15.77 -13.48
C THR A 41 0.01 -16.44 -12.15
N VAL A 42 0.50 -15.67 -11.16
CA VAL A 42 0.76 -16.19 -9.81
C VAL A 42 -0.51 -16.74 -9.18
N ARG A 43 -1.63 -16.02 -9.32
CA ARG A 43 -2.92 -16.48 -8.79
C ARG A 43 -3.44 -17.76 -9.43
N ALA A 44 -3.09 -18.03 -10.68
CA ALA A 44 -3.51 -19.23 -11.40
C ALA A 44 -2.63 -20.46 -11.10
N MET A 45 -1.38 -20.23 -10.65
CA MET A 45 -0.40 -21.27 -10.34
C MET A 45 -0.18 -21.47 -8.84
N ALA A 46 -0.83 -20.68 -7.99
CA ALA A 46 -0.68 -20.76 -6.54
C ALA A 46 -1.17 -22.11 -6.03
N GLU A 47 -0.34 -22.74 -5.19
CA GLU A 47 -0.61 -24.01 -4.54
C GLU A 47 -0.20 -23.92 -3.06
N GLY A 48 -0.73 -24.81 -2.22
CA GLY A 48 -0.35 -24.88 -0.80
C GLY A 48 -0.64 -23.58 -0.05
N THR A 49 0.36 -23.07 0.68
CA THR A 49 0.18 -21.90 1.57
C THR A 49 -0.17 -20.62 0.81
N ASP A 50 0.28 -20.47 -0.43
CA ASP A 50 -0.08 -19.32 -1.28
C ASP A 50 -1.54 -19.37 -1.74
N GLU A 51 -2.05 -20.57 -2.03
CA GLU A 51 -3.46 -20.76 -2.33
C GLU A 51 -4.35 -20.44 -1.11
N GLU A 52 -3.91 -20.84 0.09
CA GLU A 52 -4.59 -20.52 1.34
C GLU A 52 -4.62 -19.01 1.60
N ARG A 53 -3.50 -18.30 1.41
CA ARG A 53 -3.43 -16.83 1.53
C ARG A 53 -4.32 -16.13 0.51
N LEU A 54 -4.33 -16.59 -0.74
CA LEU A 54 -5.26 -16.07 -1.75
C LEU A 54 -6.72 -16.31 -1.37
N THR A 55 -7.01 -17.46 -0.76
CA THR A 55 -8.34 -17.79 -0.24
C THR A 55 -8.74 -16.88 0.92
N PHE A 56 -7.83 -16.58 1.84
CA PHE A 56 -8.01 -15.57 2.87
C PHE A 56 -8.41 -14.23 2.25
N PHE A 57 -7.65 -13.71 1.29
CA PHE A 57 -7.93 -12.42 0.67
C PHE A 57 -9.26 -12.41 -0.09
N ARG A 58 -9.67 -13.51 -0.73
CA ARG A 58 -10.97 -13.64 -1.40
C ARG A 58 -12.15 -13.59 -0.42
N ILE A 59 -12.04 -14.26 0.73
CA ILE A 59 -13.07 -14.21 1.79
C ILE A 59 -13.18 -12.79 2.36
N VAL A 60 -12.04 -12.13 2.64
CA VAL A 60 -12.04 -10.75 3.11
C VAL A 60 -12.67 -9.80 2.09
N SER A 61 -12.40 -9.99 0.78
CA SER A 61 -13.08 -9.20 -0.26
C SER A 61 -14.61 -9.34 -0.21
N SER A 62 -15.14 -10.55 0.02
CA SER A 62 -16.59 -10.74 0.18
C SER A 62 -17.15 -10.14 1.47
N LEU A 63 -16.37 -10.09 2.55
CA LEU A 63 -16.74 -9.39 3.79
C LEU A 63 -16.79 -7.86 3.57
N PHE A 64 -15.81 -7.30 2.85
CA PHE A 64 -15.82 -5.88 2.47
C PHE A 64 -16.98 -5.56 1.54
N ALA A 65 -17.28 -6.42 0.56
CA ALA A 65 -18.43 -6.26 -0.32
C ALA A 65 -19.76 -6.21 0.47
N LEU A 66 -19.94 -7.03 1.50
CA LEU A 66 -21.13 -6.94 2.38
C LEU A 66 -21.23 -5.59 3.10
N GLU A 67 -20.10 -5.09 3.61
CA GLU A 67 -20.04 -3.81 4.32
C GLU A 67 -20.33 -2.62 3.39
N GLU A 68 -19.88 -2.70 2.14
CA GLU A 68 -20.10 -1.67 1.11
C GLU A 68 -21.39 -1.89 0.29
N HIS A 69 -22.25 -2.83 0.70
CA HIS A 69 -23.48 -3.20 -0.01
C HIS A 69 -23.28 -3.47 -1.51
N SER A 70 -22.16 -4.13 -1.82
CA SER A 70 -21.69 -4.44 -3.17
C SER A 70 -21.74 -5.96 -3.43
N PRO A 71 -21.74 -6.39 -4.72
CA PRO A 71 -21.69 -7.81 -5.05
C PRO A 71 -20.47 -8.51 -4.45
N GLN A 72 -20.68 -9.68 -3.84
CA GLN A 72 -19.62 -10.51 -3.28
C GLN A 72 -18.80 -11.21 -4.37
N ILE A 73 -17.65 -11.76 -3.98
CA ILE A 73 -16.78 -12.49 -4.90
C ILE A 73 -17.41 -13.84 -5.25
N PRO A 74 -17.51 -14.21 -6.55
CA PRO A 74 -18.04 -15.50 -6.98
C PRO A 74 -17.34 -16.68 -6.30
N GLY A 75 -18.11 -17.60 -5.71
CA GLY A 75 -17.62 -18.77 -4.95
C GLY A 75 -17.26 -18.48 -3.48
N TYR A 76 -17.38 -17.22 -3.06
CA TYR A 76 -17.10 -16.75 -1.71
C TYR A 76 -18.27 -15.91 -1.16
N GLU A 77 -19.50 -16.21 -1.58
CA GLU A 77 -20.71 -15.59 -1.09
C GLU A 77 -21.14 -16.17 0.26
N GLY A 78 -21.95 -15.41 1.00
CA GLY A 78 -22.50 -15.83 2.29
C GLY A 78 -22.72 -14.66 3.23
N ASP A 79 -23.39 -14.92 4.35
CA ASP A 79 -23.50 -13.91 5.40
C ASP A 79 -22.16 -13.70 6.13
N ARG A 80 -22.11 -12.62 6.92
CA ARG A 80 -20.93 -12.24 7.70
C ARG A 80 -20.45 -13.36 8.62
N SER A 81 -21.36 -14.10 9.26
CA SER A 81 -20.99 -15.14 10.23
C SER A 81 -20.36 -16.36 9.56
N THR A 82 -20.91 -16.76 8.41
CA THR A 82 -20.41 -17.88 7.61
C THR A 82 -19.03 -17.57 7.04
N LEU A 83 -18.85 -16.37 6.49
CA LEU A 83 -17.56 -15.94 5.95
C LEU A 83 -16.51 -15.75 7.05
N ALA A 84 -16.89 -15.20 8.21
CA ALA A 84 -16.00 -15.09 9.36
C ALA A 84 -15.57 -16.47 9.91
N SER A 85 -16.48 -17.46 9.94
CA SER A 85 -16.11 -18.84 10.30
C SER A 85 -15.10 -19.41 9.32
N ARG A 86 -15.38 -19.33 8.01
CA ARG A 86 -14.47 -19.80 6.96
C ARG A 86 -13.10 -19.13 7.03
N LEU A 87 -13.06 -17.83 7.33
CA LEU A 87 -11.83 -17.08 7.52
C LEU A 87 -11.04 -17.59 8.72
N ARG A 88 -11.71 -17.87 9.84
CA ARG A 88 -11.09 -18.42 11.06
C ARG A 88 -10.55 -19.83 10.86
N ASP A 89 -11.20 -20.63 10.02
CA ASP A 89 -10.84 -22.04 9.77
C ASP A 89 -9.61 -22.19 8.83
N LEU A 90 -9.15 -21.11 8.19
CA LEU A 90 -7.94 -21.15 7.37
C LEU A 90 -6.68 -21.22 8.24
N ALA A 91 -5.79 -22.17 7.92
CA ALA A 91 -4.56 -22.39 8.69
C ALA A 91 -3.60 -21.19 8.68
N CYS A 92 -3.63 -20.38 7.61
CA CYS A 92 -2.75 -19.20 7.47
C CYS A 92 -3.26 -17.94 8.19
N THR A 93 -4.49 -17.92 8.72
CA THR A 93 -5.14 -16.68 9.19
C THR A 93 -4.35 -16.00 10.30
N ASP A 94 -4.00 -16.73 11.36
CA ASP A 94 -3.30 -16.13 12.50
C ASP A 94 -1.89 -15.65 12.10
N SER A 95 -1.12 -16.48 11.39
CA SER A 95 0.22 -16.12 10.94
C SER A 95 0.21 -14.93 9.98
N LEU A 96 -0.74 -14.87 9.05
CA LEU A 96 -0.85 -13.77 8.10
C LEU A 96 -1.20 -12.45 8.82
N LEU A 97 -2.12 -12.49 9.78
CA LEU A 97 -2.47 -11.31 10.57
C LEU A 97 -1.30 -10.84 11.44
N ASP A 98 -0.53 -11.77 12.02
CA ASP A 98 0.63 -11.45 12.85
C ASP A 98 1.80 -10.91 12.01
N ASP A 99 2.09 -11.49 10.85
CA ASP A 99 3.13 -11.01 9.94
C ASP A 99 2.78 -9.60 9.42
N LEU A 100 1.52 -9.35 9.05
CA LEU A 100 1.05 -8.03 8.66
C LEU A 100 1.11 -7.01 9.81
N ARG A 101 0.89 -7.43 11.07
CA ARG A 101 1.09 -6.55 12.24
C ARG A 101 2.57 -6.22 12.44
N ALA A 102 3.45 -7.22 12.35
CA ALA A 102 4.88 -7.04 12.52
C ALA A 102 5.46 -6.07 11.48
N ALA A 103 5.02 -6.18 10.22
CA ALA A 103 5.42 -5.28 9.14
C ALA A 103 4.98 -3.82 9.34
N ILE A 104 3.95 -3.57 10.15
CA ILE A 104 3.52 -2.21 10.49
C ILE A 104 4.40 -1.62 11.59
N ASP A 105 4.70 -2.42 12.60
CA ASP A 105 5.40 -1.94 13.81
C ASP A 105 6.91 -1.72 13.58
N SER A 106 7.46 -2.23 12.48
CA SER A 106 8.86 -2.03 12.08
C SER A 106 9.15 -0.70 11.39
N ILE A 107 8.13 0.08 10.98
CA ILE A 107 8.35 1.30 10.19
C ILE A 107 8.74 2.49 11.08
N PHE A 108 9.95 3.00 10.88
CA PHE A 108 10.47 4.23 11.47
C PHE A 108 10.10 5.44 10.61
N VAL A 109 9.42 6.42 11.20
CA VAL A 109 9.02 7.65 10.51
C VAL A 109 9.91 8.80 10.96
N VAL A 110 10.55 9.46 9.99
CA VAL A 110 11.22 10.75 10.19
C VAL A 110 10.37 11.82 9.51
N ASP A 111 9.69 12.60 10.33
CA ASP A 111 8.88 13.72 9.88
C ASP A 111 9.69 15.01 9.92
N GLY A 112 10.21 15.43 8.76
CA GLY A 112 10.89 16.71 8.57
C GLY A 112 9.94 17.85 8.21
N SER A 113 8.63 17.62 8.21
CA SER A 113 7.68 18.57 7.65
C SER A 113 7.46 19.80 8.53
N ARG A 114 7.09 20.90 7.88
CA ARG A 114 6.89 22.21 8.51
C ARG A 114 5.42 22.61 8.47
N SER A 115 4.97 23.24 9.54
CA SER A 115 3.61 23.76 9.63
C SER A 115 3.34 24.81 8.53
N GLY A 116 2.22 24.64 7.82
CA GLY A 116 1.77 25.57 6.78
C GLY A 116 2.24 25.23 5.36
N GLU A 117 3.00 24.15 5.18
CA GLU A 117 3.33 23.62 3.85
C GLU A 117 2.25 22.64 3.36
N GLU A 118 1.95 22.66 2.07
CA GLU A 118 0.86 21.88 1.47
C GLU A 118 1.33 20.81 0.48
N LEU A 119 2.61 20.78 0.12
CA LEU A 119 3.21 19.72 -0.69
C LEU A 119 4.11 18.86 0.18
N PHE A 120 4.02 17.54 0.02
CA PHE A 120 4.73 16.58 0.84
C PHE A 120 5.31 15.47 -0.03
N LEU A 121 6.63 15.33 0.00
CA LEU A 121 7.37 14.24 -0.64
C LEU A 121 7.66 13.17 0.40
N MET A 122 7.00 12.03 0.26
CA MET A 122 7.19 10.85 1.09
C MET A 122 8.09 9.87 0.37
N LYS A 123 9.15 9.41 1.05
CA LYS A 123 10.14 8.48 0.48
C LYS A 123 10.26 7.29 1.42
N LEU A 124 10.02 6.10 0.88
CA LEU A 124 10.07 4.84 1.64
C LEU A 124 11.31 4.06 1.23
N SER A 125 12.10 3.66 2.22
CA SER A 125 13.06 2.57 2.13
C SER A 125 12.43 1.34 2.75
N ARG A 126 12.18 0.30 1.95
CA ARG A 126 11.57 -0.94 2.46
C ARG A 126 12.56 -1.78 3.23
N GLU A 127 13.81 -1.82 2.80
CA GLU A 127 14.87 -2.58 3.47
C GLU A 127 15.08 -2.09 4.90
N ASP A 128 15.20 -0.78 5.07
CA ASP A 128 15.43 -0.16 6.37
C ASP A 128 14.14 0.13 7.15
N GLN A 129 12.98 -0.19 6.55
CA GLN A 129 11.65 0.14 7.08
C GLN A 129 11.58 1.62 7.49
N TYR A 130 12.05 2.51 6.61
CA TYR A 130 12.29 3.91 6.91
C TYR A 130 11.46 4.81 6.00
N LEU A 131 10.63 5.68 6.60
CA LEU A 131 9.82 6.66 5.89
C LEU A 131 10.32 8.08 6.18
N ASP A 132 10.80 8.77 5.16
CA ASP A 132 11.25 10.17 5.23
C ASP A 132 10.23 11.08 4.54
N ILE A 133 9.77 12.11 5.28
CA ILE A 133 8.79 13.08 4.82
C ILE A 133 9.45 14.46 4.71
N GLU A 134 9.62 14.92 3.47
CA GLU A 134 9.99 16.31 3.15
C GLU A 134 8.72 17.11 2.81
N SER A 135 8.62 18.38 3.21
CA SER A 135 7.52 19.25 2.83
C SER A 135 7.97 20.53 2.12
N PHE A 136 7.06 21.09 1.33
CA PHE A 136 7.26 22.28 0.50
C PHE A 136 5.97 23.11 0.49
N SER A 137 6.10 24.44 0.47
CA SER A 137 4.97 25.30 0.15
C SER A 137 4.58 25.16 -1.33
N VAL A 138 3.33 25.48 -1.69
CA VAL A 138 2.84 25.37 -3.08
C VAL A 138 3.68 26.21 -4.06
N GLU A 139 4.22 27.35 -3.62
CA GLU A 139 5.08 28.20 -4.45
C GLU A 139 6.40 27.50 -4.85
N ARG A 140 6.77 26.43 -4.16
CA ARG A 140 7.96 25.60 -4.42
C ARG A 140 7.63 24.32 -5.18
N LEU A 141 6.51 24.25 -5.89
CA LEU A 141 6.10 23.07 -6.68
C LEU A 141 7.20 22.56 -7.63
N ASP A 142 7.87 23.46 -8.35
CA ASP A 142 8.96 23.08 -9.26
C ASP A 142 10.13 22.41 -8.54
N GLU A 143 10.40 22.81 -7.29
CA GLU A 143 11.43 22.19 -6.46
C GLU A 143 11.00 20.81 -5.98
N ALA A 144 9.75 20.69 -5.52
CA ALA A 144 9.18 19.42 -5.08
C ALA A 144 9.17 18.38 -6.22
N LEU A 145 8.79 18.78 -7.44
CA LEU A 145 8.83 17.92 -8.63
C LEU A 145 10.27 17.51 -8.99
N ARG A 146 11.23 18.44 -8.99
CA ARG A 146 12.64 18.10 -9.24
C ARG A 146 13.18 17.11 -8.22
N ARG A 147 12.78 17.25 -6.96
CA ARG A 147 13.20 16.36 -5.87
C ARG A 147 12.57 14.98 -6.01
N TYR A 148 11.27 14.92 -6.30
CA TYR A 148 10.54 13.69 -6.62
C TYR A 148 11.20 12.93 -7.78
N ASP A 149 11.42 13.59 -8.92
CA ASP A 149 12.07 13.00 -10.09
C ASP A 149 13.48 12.46 -9.78
N ALA A 150 14.19 13.10 -8.84
CA ALA A 150 15.51 12.66 -8.43
C ALA A 150 15.46 11.35 -7.63
N VAL A 151 14.46 11.18 -6.77
CA VAL A 151 14.26 9.95 -5.99
C VAL A 151 13.81 8.80 -6.89
N GLU A 152 12.82 9.02 -7.75
CA GLU A 152 12.33 8.01 -8.70
C GLU A 152 13.46 7.48 -9.60
N ARG A 153 14.26 8.39 -10.18
CA ARG A 153 15.43 8.01 -11.00
C ARG A 153 16.51 7.26 -10.23
N HIS A 154 16.58 7.41 -8.92
CA HIS A 154 17.53 6.67 -8.09
C HIS A 154 16.99 5.26 -7.81
N ALA A 155 15.72 5.13 -7.40
CA ALA A 155 15.04 3.86 -7.19
C ALA A 155 15.12 2.92 -8.41
N GLU A 156 14.94 3.47 -9.63
CA GLU A 156 15.08 2.72 -10.88
C GLU A 156 16.51 2.19 -11.13
N ARG A 157 17.54 2.93 -10.73
CA ARG A 157 18.95 2.56 -10.96
C ARG A 157 19.45 1.54 -9.95
N THR A 158 19.05 1.66 -8.69
CA THR A 158 19.46 0.72 -7.63
C THR A 158 18.87 -0.67 -7.86
N SER A 159 17.72 -0.75 -8.54
CA SER A 159 17.13 -2.01 -9.04
C SER A 159 18.00 -2.75 -10.09
N VAL A 160 19.02 -2.10 -10.65
CA VAL A 160 19.92 -2.63 -11.71
C VAL A 160 21.35 -2.88 -11.20
N GLY A 161 21.58 -2.76 -9.88
CA GLY A 161 22.87 -3.11 -9.26
C GLY A 161 23.92 -2.02 -9.39
N ASP A 162 23.66 -0.85 -8.80
CA ASP A 162 24.66 0.21 -8.64
C ASP A 162 24.91 0.47 -7.14
N ASP A 163 26.13 0.23 -6.69
CA ASP A 163 26.64 0.46 -5.32
C ASP A 163 26.88 1.97 -5.11
N SER A 164 25.81 2.75 -4.99
CA SER A 164 25.93 4.15 -4.57
C SER A 164 25.75 4.28 -3.05
N ALA A 165 26.76 4.88 -2.42
CA ALA A 165 26.89 5.07 -0.97
C ALA A 165 25.99 6.19 -0.42
N GLU A 166 24.68 6.04 -0.53
CA GLU A 166 23.72 6.75 0.34
C GLU A 166 23.32 5.80 1.49
N ASP A 167 23.24 6.31 2.72
CA ASP A 167 22.93 5.50 3.91
C ASP A 167 21.52 4.88 3.87
N PHE A 168 20.63 5.37 2.99
CA PHE A 168 19.28 4.85 2.77
C PHE A 168 18.96 4.84 1.28
N VAL A 169 18.61 3.67 0.74
CA VAL A 169 18.04 3.56 -0.60
C VAL A 169 16.53 3.68 -0.48
N TYR A 170 15.96 4.70 -1.13
CA TYR A 170 14.51 4.82 -1.26
C TYR A 170 14.06 4.09 -2.53
N ASP A 171 13.10 3.20 -2.37
CA ASP A 171 12.61 2.32 -3.43
C ASP A 171 11.13 2.61 -3.79
N ASN A 172 10.53 3.61 -3.15
CA ASN A 172 9.24 4.19 -3.53
C ASN A 172 9.16 5.66 -3.08
N ALA A 173 8.71 6.56 -3.95
CA ALA A 173 8.44 7.94 -3.60
C ALA A 173 7.05 8.38 -4.06
N VAL A 174 6.44 9.31 -3.31
CA VAL A 174 5.16 9.92 -3.67
C VAL A 174 5.18 11.39 -3.31
N LEU A 175 4.77 12.26 -4.24
CA LEU A 175 4.53 13.68 -3.99
C LEU A 175 3.02 13.94 -3.87
N VAL A 176 2.59 14.51 -2.74
CA VAL A 176 1.17 14.73 -2.41
C VAL A 176 0.91 16.20 -2.12
N PHE A 177 -0.23 16.70 -2.60
CA PHE A 177 -0.80 17.96 -2.14
C PHE A 177 -1.87 17.72 -1.06
N ALA A 178 -1.72 18.33 0.11
CA ALA A 178 -2.67 18.25 1.21
C ALA A 178 -2.80 19.60 1.93
N SER A 179 -4.02 20.05 2.15
CA SER A 179 -4.34 21.32 2.84
C SER A 179 -4.14 21.31 4.36
N ASP A 180 -3.75 20.17 4.93
CA ASP A 180 -3.50 19.96 6.35
C ASP A 180 -2.58 18.74 6.52
N GLN A 181 -1.56 18.84 7.36
CA GLN A 181 -0.68 17.72 7.69
C GLN A 181 -1.45 16.58 8.39
N VAL A 182 -2.52 16.90 9.13
CA VAL A 182 -3.46 15.90 9.67
C VAL A 182 -4.16 15.14 8.54
N LYS A 183 -4.41 15.80 7.40
CA LYS A 183 -4.93 15.13 6.20
C LYS A 183 -3.89 14.28 5.49
N LEU A 184 -2.57 14.39 5.73
CA LEU A 184 -1.64 13.39 5.19
C LEU A 184 -1.90 12.02 5.77
N SER A 185 -2.04 11.94 7.10
CA SER A 185 -2.35 10.67 7.78
C SER A 185 -3.69 10.04 7.37
N VAL A 186 -4.57 10.83 6.74
CA VAL A 186 -5.94 10.44 6.32
C VAL A 186 -6.09 10.27 4.80
N ALA A 187 -5.42 11.11 3.99
CA ALA A 187 -5.52 11.14 2.53
C ALA A 187 -4.54 10.18 1.87
N TYR A 188 -3.42 9.89 2.54
CA TYR A 188 -2.57 8.76 2.24
C TYR A 188 -2.36 8.02 3.56
N PRO A 189 -3.19 7.01 3.86
CA PRO A 189 -2.83 6.11 4.92
C PRO A 189 -1.48 5.54 4.48
N ASN A 190 -0.41 5.91 5.17
CA ASN A 190 0.91 5.32 4.93
C ASN A 190 0.74 3.80 4.85
N TYR A 191 1.60 3.09 4.11
CA TYR A 191 1.54 1.62 3.99
C TYR A 191 1.14 0.94 5.32
N SER A 192 1.73 1.38 6.44
CA SER A 192 1.39 0.99 7.81
C SER A 192 -0.06 1.25 8.24
N THR A 193 -0.62 2.43 7.95
CA THR A 193 -1.99 2.82 8.33
C THR A 193 -3.04 2.08 7.53
N ASN A 194 -2.82 1.86 6.23
CA ASN A 194 -3.71 1.08 5.38
C ASN A 194 -3.78 -0.38 5.82
N VAL A 195 -2.61 -1.00 6.08
CA VAL A 195 -2.56 -2.37 6.60
C VAL A 195 -3.14 -2.42 8.01
N ARG A 196 -2.96 -1.41 8.86
CA ARG A 196 -3.60 -1.32 10.18
C ARG A 196 -5.12 -1.28 10.07
N PHE A 197 -5.67 -0.45 9.19
CA PHE A 197 -7.11 -0.38 8.97
C PHE A 197 -7.67 -1.70 8.43
N PHE A 198 -6.94 -2.36 7.52
CA PHE A 198 -7.27 -3.70 7.06
C PHE A 198 -7.32 -4.70 8.22
N LEU A 199 -6.29 -4.73 9.08
CA LEU A 199 -6.21 -5.60 10.25
C LEU A 199 -7.34 -5.35 11.24
N ASP A 200 -7.67 -4.08 11.51
CA ASP A 200 -8.77 -3.71 12.41
C ASP A 200 -10.11 -4.23 11.89
N LYS A 201 -10.37 -4.09 10.58
CA LYS A 201 -11.57 -4.61 9.94
C LYS A 201 -11.64 -6.13 10.01
N VAL A 202 -10.57 -6.82 9.61
CA VAL A 202 -10.53 -8.29 9.64
C VAL A 202 -10.68 -8.83 11.06
N THR A 203 -9.98 -8.24 12.03
CA THR A 203 -10.10 -8.61 13.44
C THR A 203 -11.52 -8.38 13.96
N ALA A 204 -12.22 -7.32 13.53
CA ALA A 204 -13.61 -7.08 13.88
C ALA A 204 -14.60 -8.06 13.24
N TYR A 205 -14.24 -8.72 12.14
CA TYR A 205 -15.04 -9.83 11.59
C TYR A 205 -14.81 -11.14 12.34
N LEU A 206 -13.63 -11.33 12.93
CA LEU A 206 -13.24 -12.54 13.65
C LEU A 206 -13.67 -12.55 15.13
N LYS A 207 -14.18 -11.43 15.67
CA LYS A 207 -14.84 -11.35 16.98
C LYS A 207 -16.24 -11.98 16.93
#